data_AF-A0A934BWD8-F1
#
_entry.id   AF-A0A934BWD8-F1
#
_cell.length_a   1.000
_cell.length_b   1.000
_cell.length_c   1.000
_cell.angle_alpha   90.00
_cell.angle_beta   90.00
_cell.angle_gamma   90.00
#
_symmetry.space_group_name_H-M   'P 1'
#
loop_
_entity.id
_entity.type
_entity.pdbx_description
1 polymer ?
#
loop_
_entity_poly.entity_id
_entity_poly.type
_entity_poly.pdbx_seq_one_letter_code
_entity_poly.pdbx_strand_id
1 'polypeptide(L)'
;MAKSDYINPNDLAFLAQLRTFKNNVGNYAALLGVSPAQVAAQAADTDYFAHVVACHQAMQNNAQQWTAWKKLTRGGGISPESGAPVAAVLPAAVPAVPPGIEARFRALVKQIKANANYNTSIGDALGIEGAQQAAPDLAAIQPIIELELSGGQIIIHWGWGGYSAWLDMIEIQVDRGDGKGYVLLAHDTTPGYTDTTPLPTTPAKWKYKAIYRVGDQRVGVWSQEVAITVGG
;
A
#
# COMPACT_ATOMS: atom_id res chain seq x y z
N MET A 1 -7.33 -6.43 17.19
CA MET A 1 -7.31 -6.96 15.82
C MET A 1 -6.65 -5.94 14.91
N ALA A 2 -5.81 -6.39 14.00
CA ALA A 2 -5.15 -5.52 13.04
C ALA A 2 -6.19 -4.79 12.18
N LYS A 3 -6.03 -3.49 11.99
CA LYS A 3 -6.79 -2.73 11.00
C LYS A 3 -5.87 -2.45 9.82
N SER A 4 -6.42 -2.54 8.62
CA SER A 4 -5.69 -2.19 7.40
C SER A 4 -5.30 -0.71 7.46
N ASP A 5 -4.43 -0.28 6.55
CA ASP A 5 -4.33 1.16 6.28
C ASP A 5 -5.74 1.70 5.99
N TYR A 6 -6.06 2.84 6.61
CA TYR A 6 -7.37 3.48 6.49
C TYR A 6 -7.43 4.40 5.28
N ILE A 7 -6.29 4.70 4.65
CA ILE A 7 -6.25 5.49 3.43
C ILE A 7 -6.72 4.66 2.25
N ASN A 8 -7.65 5.24 1.49
CA ASN A 8 -8.12 4.65 0.26
C ASN A 8 -7.09 4.87 -0.87
N PRO A 9 -6.61 3.81 -1.56
CA PRO A 9 -5.60 3.96 -2.61
C PRO A 9 -6.16 4.50 -3.93
N ASN A 10 -7.49 4.55 -4.08
CA ASN A 10 -8.15 5.10 -5.26
C ASN A 10 -8.50 6.57 -5.02
N ASP A 11 -8.14 7.46 -5.95
CA ASP A 11 -8.34 8.91 -5.81
C ASP A 11 -9.80 9.32 -5.53
N LEU A 12 -10.79 8.68 -6.14
CA LEU A 12 -12.20 9.00 -5.89
C LEU A 12 -12.65 8.54 -4.52
N ALA A 13 -12.22 7.36 -4.09
CA ALA A 13 -12.48 6.85 -2.76
C ALA A 13 -11.75 7.69 -1.68
N PHE A 14 -10.51 8.11 -1.95
CA PHE A 14 -9.76 9.01 -1.08
C PHE A 14 -10.42 10.39 -0.99
N LEU A 15 -10.89 10.94 -2.11
CA LEU A 15 -11.66 12.19 -2.12
C LEU A 15 -12.96 12.06 -1.31
N ALA A 16 -13.68 10.93 -1.44
CA ALA A 16 -14.88 10.67 -0.65
C ALA A 16 -14.55 10.61 0.86
N GLN A 17 -13.44 9.98 1.23
CA GLN A 17 -12.94 9.95 2.59
C GLN A 17 -12.60 11.35 3.12
N LEU A 18 -11.89 12.17 2.35
CA LEU A 18 -11.58 13.56 2.71
C LEU A 18 -12.85 14.39 2.93
N ARG A 19 -13.90 14.17 2.12
CA ARG A 19 -15.21 14.82 2.29
C ARG A 19 -15.93 14.38 3.55
N THR A 20 -15.94 13.08 3.85
CA THR A 20 -16.48 12.56 5.11
C THR A 20 -15.79 13.20 6.31
N PHE A 21 -14.45 13.24 6.29
CA PHE A 21 -13.68 13.88 7.35
C PHE A 21 -14.00 15.39 7.44
N LYS A 22 -13.97 16.12 6.33
CA LYS A 22 -14.27 17.56 6.24
C LYS A 22 -15.63 17.89 6.89
N ASN A 23 -16.66 17.09 6.59
CA ASN A 23 -18.02 17.33 7.06
C ASN A 23 -18.20 17.05 8.55
N ASN A 24 -17.39 16.15 9.13
CA ASN A 24 -17.59 15.66 10.49
C ASN A 24 -16.57 16.20 11.50
N VAL A 25 -15.36 16.58 11.09
CA VAL A 25 -14.27 16.96 12.01
C VAL A 25 -14.62 18.16 12.89
N GLY A 26 -15.43 19.10 12.38
CA GLY A 26 -15.89 20.26 13.15
C GLY A 26 -16.65 19.88 14.43
N ASN A 27 -17.43 18.81 14.40
CA ASN A 27 -18.23 18.34 15.55
C ASN A 27 -17.37 17.78 16.68
N TYR A 28 -16.15 17.34 16.36
CA TYR A 28 -15.22 16.73 17.31
C TYR A 28 -13.98 17.59 17.57
N ALA A 29 -13.85 18.75 16.90
CA ALA A 29 -12.61 19.52 16.88
C ALA A 29 -12.16 19.95 18.28
N ALA A 30 -13.07 20.51 19.09
CA ALA A 30 -12.78 20.91 20.47
C ALA A 30 -12.42 19.71 21.36
N LEU A 31 -13.15 18.59 21.22
CA LEU A 31 -12.94 17.37 22.00
C LEU A 31 -11.56 16.73 21.72
N LEU A 32 -11.15 16.77 20.44
CA LEU A 32 -9.93 16.12 19.94
C LEU A 32 -8.71 17.06 19.91
N GLY A 33 -8.85 18.31 20.35
CA GLY A 33 -7.77 19.29 20.30
C GLY A 33 -7.33 19.65 18.87
N VAL A 34 -8.26 19.61 17.92
CA VAL A 34 -8.03 20.06 16.53
C VAL A 34 -8.34 21.54 16.46
N SER A 35 -7.35 22.35 16.09
CA SER A 35 -7.52 23.80 16.01
C SER A 35 -8.41 24.22 14.83
N PRO A 36 -9.06 25.39 14.90
CA PRO A 36 -9.81 25.94 13.76
C PRO A 36 -8.97 26.07 12.48
N ALA A 37 -7.67 26.40 12.62
CA ALA A 37 -6.74 26.47 11.50
C ALA A 37 -6.53 25.10 10.84
N GLN A 38 -6.45 24.02 11.62
CA GLN A 38 -6.34 22.66 11.07
C GLN A 38 -7.61 22.21 10.37
N VAL A 39 -8.80 22.56 10.90
CA VAL A 39 -10.08 22.28 10.23
C VAL A 39 -10.16 23.03 8.91
N ALA A 40 -9.79 24.32 8.88
CA ALA A 40 -9.79 25.13 7.67
C ALA A 40 -8.76 24.63 6.64
N ALA A 41 -7.56 24.23 7.08
CA ALA A 41 -6.54 23.66 6.21
C ALA A 41 -6.99 22.35 5.56
N GLN A 42 -7.62 21.46 6.34
CA GLN A 42 -8.16 20.22 5.77
C GLN A 42 -9.28 20.50 4.76
N ALA A 43 -10.16 21.46 5.05
CA ALA A 43 -11.23 21.83 4.13
C ALA A 43 -10.67 22.32 2.79
N ALA A 44 -9.63 23.16 2.83
CA ALA A 44 -8.91 23.63 1.64
C ALA A 44 -8.24 22.47 0.88
N ASP A 45 -7.61 21.53 1.59
CA ASP A 45 -7.01 20.33 1.00
C ASP A 45 -8.06 19.49 0.26
N THR A 46 -9.23 19.28 0.86
CA THR A 46 -10.34 18.54 0.25
C THR A 46 -10.86 19.23 -1.01
N ASP A 47 -11.04 20.55 -0.96
CA ASP A 47 -11.59 21.33 -2.07
C ASP A 47 -10.61 21.39 -3.25
N TYR A 48 -9.32 21.56 -2.98
CA TYR A 48 -8.30 21.54 -4.01
C TYR A 48 -8.16 20.15 -4.64
N PHE A 49 -8.15 19.08 -3.84
CA PHE A 49 -8.09 17.73 -4.40
C PHE A 49 -9.34 17.40 -5.23
N ALA A 50 -10.52 17.84 -4.80
CA ALA A 50 -11.75 17.72 -5.58
C ALA A 50 -11.65 18.41 -6.95
N HIS A 51 -11.11 19.63 -6.96
CA HIS A 51 -10.89 20.40 -8.19
C HIS A 51 -9.92 19.66 -9.13
N VAL A 52 -8.78 19.19 -8.62
CA VAL A 52 -7.77 18.48 -9.42
C VAL A 52 -8.34 17.19 -10.02
N VAL A 53 -9.06 16.39 -9.22
CA VAL A 53 -9.70 15.14 -9.69
C VAL A 53 -10.73 15.44 -10.78
N ALA A 54 -11.55 16.49 -10.62
CA ALA A 54 -12.54 16.88 -11.61
C ALA A 54 -11.90 17.38 -12.92
N CYS A 55 -10.84 18.19 -12.83
CA CYS A 55 -10.05 18.61 -13.99
C CYS A 55 -9.46 17.40 -14.74
N HIS A 56 -8.86 16.46 -14.01
CA HIS A 56 -8.30 15.24 -14.59
C HIS A 56 -9.36 14.42 -15.32
N GLN A 57 -10.51 14.18 -14.70
CA GLN A 57 -11.62 13.43 -15.32
C GLN A 57 -12.15 14.12 -16.58
N ALA A 58 -12.34 15.44 -16.54
CA ALA A 58 -12.80 16.20 -17.70
C ALA A 58 -11.83 16.06 -18.89
N MET A 59 -10.52 16.17 -18.63
CA MET A 59 -9.50 16.03 -19.66
C MET A 59 -9.40 14.60 -20.21
N GLN A 60 -9.48 13.57 -19.35
CA GLN A 60 -9.46 12.17 -19.77
C GLN A 60 -10.64 11.83 -20.69
N ASN A 61 -11.84 12.23 -20.29
CA ASN A 61 -13.04 12.02 -21.08
C ASN A 61 -12.94 12.72 -22.44
N ASN A 62 -12.42 13.95 -22.47
CA ASN A 62 -12.26 14.70 -23.71
C ASN A 62 -11.20 14.08 -24.64
N ALA A 63 -10.08 13.61 -24.08
CA ALA A 63 -9.05 12.92 -24.84
C ALA A 63 -9.58 11.63 -25.51
N GLN A 64 -10.46 10.89 -24.81
CA GLN A 64 -11.13 9.71 -25.36
C GLN A 64 -12.07 10.09 -26.52
N GLN A 65 -12.88 11.14 -26.35
CA GLN A 65 -13.79 11.63 -27.40
C GLN A 65 -13.03 12.06 -28.66
N TRP A 66 -11.96 12.85 -28.50
CA TRP A 66 -11.12 13.26 -29.62
C TRP A 66 -10.39 12.09 -30.27
N THR A 67 -10.01 11.07 -29.48
CA THR A 67 -9.42 9.84 -30.02
C THR A 67 -10.41 9.04 -30.86
N ALA A 68 -11.67 8.95 -30.44
CA ALA A 68 -12.72 8.32 -31.23
C ALA A 68 -13.00 9.13 -32.50
N TRP A 69 -13.12 10.46 -32.38
CA TRP A 69 -13.38 11.35 -33.51
C TRP A 69 -12.30 11.29 -34.57
N LYS A 70 -11.00 11.38 -34.21
CA LYS A 70 -9.91 11.28 -35.21
C LYS A 70 -9.90 9.94 -35.94
N LYS A 71 -10.28 8.84 -35.27
CA LYS A 71 -10.38 7.51 -35.90
C LYS A 71 -11.53 7.49 -36.90
N LEU A 72 -12.69 8.01 -36.53
CA LEU A 72 -13.86 8.13 -37.40
C LEU A 72 -13.57 9.00 -38.63
N THR A 73 -12.99 10.20 -38.44
CA THR A 73 -12.65 11.11 -39.55
C THR A 73 -11.68 10.45 -40.54
N ARG A 74 -10.74 9.63 -40.06
CA ARG A 74 -9.76 8.94 -40.91
C ARG A 74 -10.31 7.68 -41.57
N GLY A 75 -10.99 6.84 -40.80
CA GLY A 75 -11.42 5.51 -41.23
C GLY A 75 -12.81 5.46 -41.86
N GLY A 76 -13.58 6.54 -41.78
CA GLY A 76 -15.00 6.54 -42.12
C GLY A 76 -15.86 5.83 -41.06
N GLY A 77 -17.18 5.84 -41.25
CA GLY A 77 -18.16 5.24 -40.34
C GLY A 77 -19.41 6.11 -40.18
N ILE A 78 -20.32 5.71 -39.30
CA ILE A 78 -21.52 6.49 -38.97
C ILE A 78 -21.12 7.63 -38.04
N SER A 79 -21.45 8.87 -38.42
CA SER A 79 -21.24 10.04 -37.58
C SER A 79 -22.21 10.03 -36.39
N PRO A 80 -21.73 10.32 -35.16
CA PRO A 80 -22.62 10.50 -34.02
C PRO A 80 -23.48 11.75 -34.19
N GLU A 81 -24.74 11.70 -33.74
CA GLU A 81 -25.67 12.84 -33.78
C GLU A 81 -25.16 14.05 -33.00
N SER A 82 -24.32 13.83 -31.98
CA SER A 82 -23.66 14.88 -31.20
C SER A 82 -22.67 15.73 -31.99
N GLY A 83 -22.27 15.29 -33.19
CA GLY A 83 -21.24 15.94 -33.99
C GLY A 83 -19.82 15.78 -33.42
N ALA A 84 -18.93 16.67 -33.84
CA ALA A 84 -17.53 16.68 -33.39
C ALA A 84 -17.42 16.96 -31.88
N PRO A 85 -16.44 16.38 -31.17
CA PRO A 85 -16.20 16.69 -29.76
C PRO A 85 -15.95 18.19 -29.53
N VAL A 86 -16.45 18.71 -28.41
CA VAL A 86 -16.21 20.08 -27.95
C VAL A 86 -15.06 20.09 -26.95
N ALA A 87 -14.32 21.19 -26.84
CA ALA A 87 -13.30 21.35 -25.81
C ALA A 87 -13.90 21.17 -24.40
N ALA A 88 -13.18 20.49 -23.52
CA ALA A 88 -13.64 20.27 -22.15
C ALA A 88 -13.76 21.60 -21.39
N VAL A 89 -14.88 21.78 -20.68
CA VAL A 89 -15.04 22.87 -19.72
C VAL A 89 -14.47 22.40 -18.38
N LEU A 90 -13.44 23.09 -17.90
CA LEU A 90 -12.87 22.81 -16.59
C LEU A 90 -13.72 23.45 -15.48
N PRO A 91 -13.78 22.83 -14.29
CA PRO A 91 -14.44 23.44 -13.14
C PRO A 91 -13.78 24.76 -12.76
N ALA A 92 -14.53 25.61 -12.05
CA ALA A 92 -13.99 26.85 -11.51
C ALA A 92 -12.74 26.58 -10.65
N ALA A 93 -11.74 27.44 -10.80
CA ALA A 93 -10.51 27.35 -10.03
C ALA A 93 -10.80 27.56 -8.54
N VAL A 94 -10.12 26.78 -7.70
CA VAL A 94 -10.14 26.93 -6.23
C VAL A 94 -8.72 27.31 -5.75
N PRO A 95 -8.59 27.94 -4.57
CA PRO A 95 -7.28 28.28 -4.03
C PRO A 95 -6.35 27.06 -3.96
N ALA A 96 -5.12 27.22 -4.46
CA ALA A 96 -4.14 26.14 -4.46
C ALA A 96 -3.62 25.86 -3.05
N VAL A 97 -3.41 24.57 -2.75
CA VAL A 97 -2.71 24.12 -1.55
C VAL A 97 -1.38 23.45 -1.91
N PRO A 98 -0.40 23.40 -1.00
CA PRO A 98 0.86 22.70 -1.25
C PRO A 98 0.65 21.21 -1.57
N PRO A 99 1.52 20.56 -2.37
CA PRO A 99 1.50 19.12 -2.57
C PRO A 99 1.60 18.34 -1.24
N GLY A 100 1.22 17.05 -1.25
CA GLY A 100 1.28 16.19 -0.06
C GLY A 100 0.04 16.20 0.83
N ILE A 101 -1.15 16.31 0.22
CA ILE A 101 -2.45 16.29 0.92
C ILE A 101 -2.61 15.02 1.77
N GLU A 102 -2.31 13.84 1.22
CA GLU A 102 -2.39 12.58 1.97
C GLU A 102 -1.45 12.58 3.19
N ALA A 103 -0.21 13.08 3.02
CA ALA A 103 0.75 13.15 4.12
C ALA A 103 0.27 14.06 5.26
N ARG A 104 -0.28 15.23 4.92
CA ARG A 104 -0.90 16.13 5.91
C ARG A 104 -2.13 15.52 6.57
N PHE A 105 -2.97 14.85 5.79
CA PHE A 105 -4.14 14.14 6.31
C PHE A 105 -3.74 13.04 7.30
N ARG A 106 -2.75 12.22 6.96
CA ARG A 106 -2.20 11.18 7.86
C ARG A 106 -1.61 11.78 9.15
N ALA A 107 -0.92 12.90 9.06
CA ALA A 107 -0.36 13.59 10.22
C ALA A 107 -1.47 14.09 11.17
N LEU A 108 -2.54 14.68 10.63
CA LEU A 108 -3.70 15.13 11.41
C LEU A 108 -4.42 13.94 12.06
N VAL A 109 -4.62 12.85 11.32
CA VAL A 109 -5.23 11.62 11.85
C VAL A 109 -4.39 11.04 12.99
N LYS A 110 -3.06 11.03 12.85
CA LYS A 110 -2.14 10.57 13.91
C LYS A 110 -2.30 11.41 15.17
N GLN A 111 -2.40 12.73 15.06
CA GLN A 111 -2.68 13.61 16.19
C GLN A 111 -4.03 13.28 16.84
N ILE A 112 -5.08 13.12 16.03
CA ILE A 112 -6.44 12.81 16.51
C ILE A 112 -6.46 11.48 17.28
N LYS A 113 -5.87 10.42 16.71
CA LYS A 113 -5.84 9.09 17.34
C LYS A 113 -5.00 9.03 18.60
N ALA A 114 -4.05 9.96 18.78
CA ALA A 114 -3.24 10.08 20.00
C ALA A 114 -3.96 10.85 21.13
N ASN A 115 -5.10 11.49 20.86
CA ASN A 115 -5.85 12.23 21.87
C ASN A 115 -6.55 11.27 22.84
N ALA A 116 -6.50 11.55 24.15
CA ALA A 116 -7.12 10.71 25.18
C ALA A 116 -8.65 10.58 25.08
N ASN A 117 -9.31 11.56 24.44
CA ASN A 117 -10.76 11.55 24.21
C ASN A 117 -11.16 10.81 22.92
N TYR A 118 -10.18 10.31 22.15
CA TYR A 118 -10.44 9.54 20.95
C TYR A 118 -11.03 8.17 21.29
N ASN A 119 -11.99 7.73 20.48
CA ASN A 119 -12.48 6.36 20.49
C ASN A 119 -12.84 5.91 19.06
N THR A 120 -13.08 4.61 18.90
CA THR A 120 -13.37 4.02 17.58
C THR A 120 -14.64 4.59 16.95
N SER A 121 -15.68 4.90 17.72
CA SER A 121 -16.91 5.49 17.18
C SER A 121 -16.69 6.88 16.59
N ILE A 122 -15.83 7.70 17.21
CA ILE A 122 -15.40 8.97 16.64
C ILE A 122 -14.59 8.72 15.36
N GLY A 123 -13.67 7.76 15.39
CA GLY A 123 -12.88 7.37 14.22
C GLY A 123 -13.74 6.92 13.02
N ASP A 124 -14.76 6.11 13.28
CA ASP A 124 -15.72 5.64 12.27
C ASP A 124 -16.52 6.82 11.69
N ALA A 125 -17.01 7.72 12.54
CA ALA A 125 -17.72 8.93 12.09
C ALA A 125 -16.83 9.87 11.24
N LEU A 126 -15.53 9.91 11.53
CA LEU A 126 -14.54 10.70 10.78
C LEU A 126 -14.04 9.98 9.51
N GLY A 127 -14.35 8.69 9.33
CA GLY A 127 -13.86 7.89 8.20
C GLY A 127 -12.35 7.61 8.26
N ILE A 128 -11.79 7.52 9.48
CA ILE A 128 -10.34 7.34 9.73
C ILE A 128 -10.02 6.01 10.38
N GLU A 129 -10.99 5.09 10.44
CA GLU A 129 -10.80 3.72 10.87
C GLU A 129 -10.58 2.81 9.67
N GLY A 130 -9.51 2.02 9.73
CA GLY A 130 -9.24 1.02 8.71
C GLY A 130 -10.22 -0.14 8.84
N ALA A 131 -10.46 -0.85 7.73
CA ALA A 131 -11.22 -2.09 7.80
C ALA A 131 -10.55 -3.03 8.79
N GLN A 132 -11.37 -3.65 9.64
CA GLN A 132 -10.89 -4.74 10.48
C GLN A 132 -10.38 -5.83 9.54
N GLN A 133 -9.10 -6.14 9.61
CA GLN A 133 -8.59 -7.25 8.84
C GLN A 133 -8.99 -8.54 9.56
N ALA A 134 -9.51 -9.50 8.80
CA ALA A 134 -9.75 -10.83 9.33
C ALA A 134 -8.40 -11.51 9.60
N ALA A 135 -8.33 -12.29 10.68
CA ALA A 135 -7.17 -13.12 10.92
C ALA A 135 -6.96 -14.06 9.70
N PRO A 136 -5.73 -14.21 9.19
CA PRO A 136 -5.46 -15.17 8.13
C PRO A 136 -5.72 -16.58 8.62
N ASP A 137 -5.98 -17.50 7.69
CA ASP A 137 -5.87 -18.92 7.98
C ASP A 137 -4.40 -19.28 8.21
N LEU A 138 -4.02 -19.36 9.49
CA LEU A 138 -2.67 -19.70 9.91
C LEU A 138 -2.27 -21.13 9.55
N ALA A 139 -3.17 -21.98 9.03
CA ALA A 139 -2.80 -23.29 8.50
C ALA A 139 -2.41 -23.24 7.01
N ALA A 140 -2.90 -22.25 6.26
CA ALA A 140 -2.73 -22.16 4.81
C ALA A 140 -1.71 -21.10 4.34
N ILE A 141 -1.31 -20.19 5.23
CA ILE A 141 -0.40 -19.10 4.88
C ILE A 141 0.97 -19.61 4.41
N GLN A 142 1.52 -19.01 3.37
CA GLN A 142 2.80 -19.41 2.77
C GLN A 142 3.69 -18.19 2.53
N PRO A 143 4.94 -18.16 3.02
CA PRO A 143 5.87 -17.11 2.64
C PRO A 143 6.27 -17.20 1.18
N ILE A 144 6.51 -16.04 0.57
CA ILE A 144 7.17 -15.93 -0.73
C ILE A 144 8.55 -15.37 -0.46
N ILE A 145 9.57 -16.04 -0.98
CA ILE A 145 10.97 -15.63 -0.85
C ILE A 145 11.63 -15.54 -2.23
N GLU A 146 12.50 -14.55 -2.40
CA GLU A 146 13.32 -14.36 -3.59
C GLU A 146 14.79 -14.20 -3.18
N LEU A 147 15.72 -14.61 -4.05
CA LEU A 147 17.15 -14.59 -3.77
C LEU A 147 17.85 -13.61 -4.70
N GLU A 148 18.76 -12.82 -4.14
CA GLU A 148 19.66 -11.94 -4.87
C GLU A 148 21.10 -12.18 -4.40
N LEU A 149 22.04 -12.38 -5.33
CA LEU A 149 23.46 -12.40 -5.02
C LEU A 149 24.03 -11.00 -5.24
N SER A 150 24.49 -10.35 -4.18
CA SER A 150 25.04 -8.99 -4.23
C SER A 150 26.24 -8.87 -3.28
N GLY A 151 27.35 -8.31 -3.77
CA GLY A 151 28.55 -8.09 -2.96
C GLY A 151 29.17 -9.37 -2.35
N GLY A 152 28.96 -10.54 -2.95
CA GLY A 152 29.41 -11.82 -2.41
C GLY A 152 28.56 -12.36 -1.25
N GLN A 153 27.37 -11.79 -1.04
CA GLN A 153 26.39 -12.20 -0.04
C GLN A 153 25.05 -12.51 -0.71
N ILE A 154 24.21 -13.30 -0.04
CA ILE A 154 22.86 -13.57 -0.53
C ILE A 154 21.86 -12.76 0.28
N ILE A 155 21.08 -11.94 -0.41
CA ILE A 155 19.94 -11.25 0.15
C ILE A 155 18.71 -12.10 -0.11
N ILE A 156 17.97 -12.42 0.96
CA ILE A 156 16.73 -13.18 0.93
C ILE A 156 15.60 -12.17 1.12
N HIS A 157 14.99 -11.80 0.00
CA HIS A 157 13.83 -10.94 -0.03
C HIS A 157 12.62 -11.74 0.44
N TRP A 158 11.96 -11.26 1.49
CA TRP A 158 10.71 -11.80 1.99
C TRP A 158 9.84 -10.66 2.49
N GLY A 159 8.55 -10.89 2.68
CA GLY A 159 7.66 -9.92 3.31
C GLY A 159 6.48 -10.60 3.96
N TRP A 160 5.76 -9.91 4.84
CA TRP A 160 4.68 -10.47 5.66
C TRP A 160 3.41 -10.92 4.91
N GLY A 161 3.36 -10.75 3.59
CA GLY A 161 2.16 -11.06 2.79
C GLY A 161 0.91 -10.28 3.19
N GLY A 162 1.06 -9.13 3.87
CA GLY A 162 -0.06 -8.35 4.42
C GLY A 162 -0.53 -8.77 5.82
N TYR A 163 0.15 -9.73 6.46
CA TYR A 163 -0.26 -10.33 7.72
C TYR A 163 0.69 -10.04 8.90
N SER A 164 1.45 -8.94 8.84
CA SER A 164 2.46 -8.56 9.86
C SER A 164 1.90 -8.39 11.27
N ALA A 165 0.59 -8.24 11.41
CA ALA A 165 -0.06 -8.06 12.70
C ALA A 165 -0.51 -9.38 13.37
N TRP A 166 -0.36 -10.53 12.70
CA TRP A 166 -0.62 -11.86 13.27
C TRP A 166 0.58 -12.79 13.19
N LEU A 167 1.69 -12.33 12.62
CA LEU A 167 2.92 -13.09 12.44
C LEU A 167 4.03 -12.38 13.18
N ASP A 168 4.91 -13.14 13.82
CA ASP A 168 5.96 -12.58 14.67
C ASP A 168 7.33 -12.61 14.00
N MET A 169 7.58 -13.61 13.15
CA MET A 169 8.85 -13.77 12.44
C MET A 169 8.72 -14.76 11.26
N ILE A 170 9.78 -14.84 10.47
CA ILE A 170 10.01 -15.92 9.51
C ILE A 170 11.17 -16.80 9.99
N GLU A 171 11.03 -18.11 9.82
CA GLU A 171 12.12 -19.06 9.92
C GLU A 171 12.65 -19.34 8.52
N ILE A 172 13.95 -19.14 8.32
CA ILE A 172 14.63 -19.42 7.06
C ILE A 172 15.50 -20.66 7.25
N GLN A 173 15.37 -21.62 6.34
CA GLN A 173 16.24 -22.79 6.26
C GLN A 173 17.00 -22.80 4.96
N VAL A 174 18.21 -23.33 5.01
CA VAL A 174 19.12 -23.44 3.87
C VAL A 174 19.69 -24.85 3.75
N ASP A 175 19.75 -25.35 2.53
CA ASP A 175 20.55 -26.51 2.14
C ASP A 175 21.71 -26.01 1.28
N ARG A 176 22.93 -26.26 1.75
CA ARG A 176 24.17 -25.80 1.11
C ARG A 176 24.70 -26.78 0.06
N GLY A 177 24.04 -27.92 -0.14
CA GLY A 177 24.53 -29.00 -0.99
C GLY A 177 25.68 -29.80 -0.39
N ASP A 178 25.88 -29.71 0.94
CA ASP A 178 26.96 -30.39 1.68
C ASP A 178 26.52 -31.74 2.28
N GLY A 179 25.34 -32.23 1.88
CA GLY A 179 24.77 -33.51 2.35
C GLY A 179 24.03 -33.42 3.69
N LYS A 180 23.97 -32.25 4.35
CA LYS A 180 23.22 -32.06 5.60
C LYS A 180 21.74 -31.79 5.38
N GLY A 181 21.33 -31.55 4.13
CA GLY A 181 19.97 -31.12 3.82
C GLY A 181 19.68 -29.73 4.38
N TYR A 182 18.40 -29.45 4.64
CA TYR A 182 17.96 -28.17 5.18
C TYR A 182 18.32 -28.02 6.66
N VAL A 183 19.10 -26.98 6.97
CA VAL A 183 19.42 -26.55 8.34
C VAL A 183 18.85 -25.17 8.62
N LEU A 184 18.59 -24.86 9.88
CA LEU A 184 18.16 -23.52 10.31
C LEU A 184 19.24 -22.50 9.97
N LEU A 185 18.87 -21.46 9.21
CA LEU A 185 19.72 -20.31 8.94
C LEU A 185 19.43 -19.19 9.93
N ALA A 186 18.17 -18.77 10.04
CA ALA A 186 17.79 -17.64 10.88
C ALA A 186 16.31 -17.65 11.26
N HIS A 187 16.03 -16.98 12.37
CA HIS A 187 14.72 -16.41 12.67
C HIS A 187 14.83 -14.91 12.43
N ASP A 188 14.05 -14.39 11.50
CA ASP A 188 14.13 -12.99 11.09
C ASP A 188 12.79 -12.28 11.34
N THR A 189 12.88 -11.09 11.92
CA THR A 189 11.74 -10.24 12.29
C THR A 189 11.64 -9.01 11.38
N THR A 190 12.62 -8.79 10.49
CA THR A 190 12.65 -7.64 9.60
C THR A 190 12.89 -8.08 8.16
N PRO A 191 11.92 -7.90 7.24
CA PRO A 191 12.07 -8.18 5.81
C PRO A 191 13.43 -7.79 5.21
N GLY A 192 14.06 -8.74 4.51
CA GLY A 192 15.35 -8.54 3.82
C GLY A 192 16.54 -9.13 4.56
N TYR A 193 16.52 -10.43 4.85
CA TYR A 193 17.61 -11.12 5.54
C TYR A 193 18.86 -11.21 4.65
N THR A 194 20.03 -10.89 5.21
CA THR A 194 21.32 -11.06 4.51
C THR A 194 22.06 -12.27 5.06
N ASP A 195 22.27 -13.28 4.22
CA ASP A 195 23.11 -14.42 4.51
C ASP A 195 24.58 -14.09 4.23
N THR A 196 25.34 -13.97 5.32
CA THR A 196 26.76 -13.62 5.29
C THR A 196 27.68 -14.84 5.31
N THR A 197 27.14 -16.04 5.11
CA THR A 197 27.97 -17.26 5.04
C THR A 197 28.97 -17.15 3.89
N PRO A 198 30.28 -17.39 4.12
CA PRO A 198 31.27 -17.33 3.06
C PRO A 198 30.91 -18.23 1.87
N LEU A 199 31.02 -17.69 0.65
CA LEU A 199 30.75 -18.45 -0.56
C LEU A 199 31.81 -19.55 -0.74
N PRO A 200 31.44 -20.73 -1.26
CA PRO A 200 32.39 -21.80 -1.52
C PRO A 200 33.35 -21.42 -2.66
N THR A 201 34.54 -22.00 -2.65
CA THR A 201 35.54 -21.80 -3.73
C THR A 201 35.16 -22.52 -5.01
N THR A 202 34.41 -23.63 -4.92
CA THR A 202 33.84 -24.34 -6.05
C THR A 202 32.37 -23.98 -6.22
N PRO A 203 31.87 -23.78 -7.44
CA PRO A 203 30.45 -23.51 -7.67
C PRO A 203 29.54 -24.54 -6.99
N ALA A 204 28.59 -24.05 -6.20
CA ALA A 204 27.61 -24.85 -5.51
C ALA A 204 26.21 -24.26 -5.70
N LYS A 205 25.18 -25.11 -5.57
CA LYS A 205 23.78 -24.66 -5.60
C LYS A 205 23.24 -24.65 -4.17
N TRP A 206 22.94 -23.47 -3.66
CA TRP A 206 22.29 -23.30 -2.37
C TRP A 206 20.79 -23.19 -2.56
N LYS A 207 20.02 -23.87 -1.69
CA LYS A 207 18.57 -23.91 -1.73
C LYS A 207 18.01 -23.34 -0.43
N TYR A 208 16.95 -22.56 -0.54
CA TYR A 208 16.32 -21.89 0.59
C TYR A 208 14.82 -22.19 0.59
N LYS A 209 14.28 -22.28 1.80
CA LYS A 209 12.84 -22.30 2.06
C LYS A 209 12.57 -21.58 3.37
N ALA A 210 11.36 -21.07 3.52
CA ALA A 210 10.99 -20.34 4.71
C ALA A 210 9.58 -20.68 5.18
N ILE A 211 9.29 -20.47 6.47
CA ILE A 211 7.96 -20.64 7.06
C ILE A 211 7.71 -19.55 8.09
N TYR A 212 6.48 -19.06 8.22
CA TYR A 212 6.17 -18.06 9.24
C TYR A 212 6.08 -18.68 10.63
N ARG A 213 6.17 -17.84 11.66
CA ARG A 213 5.97 -18.24 13.06
C ARG A 213 5.11 -17.24 13.83
N VAL A 214 4.44 -17.77 14.85
CA VAL A 214 3.76 -17.03 15.91
C VAL A 214 4.29 -17.56 17.24
N GLY A 215 4.99 -16.71 17.99
CA GLY A 215 5.86 -17.10 19.08
C GLY A 215 6.78 -18.25 18.68
N ASP A 216 6.77 -19.30 19.48
CA ASP A 216 7.60 -20.49 19.27
C ASP A 216 6.96 -21.54 18.35
N GLN A 217 5.89 -21.22 17.62
CA GLN A 217 5.20 -22.17 16.75
C GLN A 217 5.34 -21.77 15.28
N ARG A 218 5.66 -22.75 14.42
CA ARG A 218 5.56 -22.59 12.96
C ARG A 218 4.08 -22.53 12.59
N VAL A 219 3.74 -21.62 11.69
CA VAL A 219 2.39 -21.49 11.14
C VAL A 219 2.46 -21.54 9.62
N GLY A 220 1.43 -22.12 9.02
CA GLY A 220 1.26 -22.21 7.58
C GLY A 220 2.05 -23.35 6.94
N VAL A 221 2.46 -23.13 5.71
CA VAL A 221 3.22 -24.07 4.90
C VAL A 221 4.56 -23.45 4.51
N TRP A 222 5.54 -24.32 4.25
CA TRP A 222 6.84 -23.90 3.71
C TRP A 222 6.66 -23.15 2.40
N SER A 223 7.44 -22.11 2.17
CA SER A 223 7.57 -21.43 0.87
C SER A 223 7.93 -22.44 -0.23
N GLN A 224 7.75 -22.02 -1.48
CA GLN A 224 8.41 -22.71 -2.58
C GLN A 224 9.93 -22.72 -2.33
N GLU A 225 10.57 -23.84 -2.71
CA GLU A 225 12.04 -23.92 -2.71
C GLU A 225 12.57 -22.98 -3.80
N VAL A 226 13.46 -22.07 -3.39
CA VAL A 226 14.21 -21.21 -4.31
C VAL A 226 15.69 -21.57 -4.22
N ALA A 227 16.41 -21.46 -5.32
CA ALA A 227 17.80 -21.86 -5.38
C ALA A 227 18.64 -20.87 -6.17
N ILE A 228 19.90 -20.73 -5.77
CA ILE A 228 20.87 -19.85 -6.41
C ILE A 228 22.22 -20.55 -6.50
N THR A 229 22.95 -20.30 -7.59
CA THR A 229 24.32 -20.78 -7.75
C THR A 229 25.27 -19.77 -7.12
N VAL A 230 26.20 -20.26 -6.29
CA VAL A 230 27.19 -19.47 -5.56
C VAL A 230 28.58 -20.01 -5.74
N GLY A 231 29.58 -19.15 -5.52
CA GLY A 231 30.98 -19.56 -5.57
C GLY A 231 31.49 -19.79 -6.99
N GLY A 232 32.81 -19.76 -7.13
CA GLY A 232 33.50 -19.74 -8.43
C GLY A 232 34.35 -18.48 -8.61
#